data_AF-A0A9D0YC41-F1
#
_entry.id   AF-A0A9D0YC41-F1
#
_cell.length_a   1.000
_cell.length_b   1.000
_cell.length_c   1.000
_cell.angle_alpha   90.00
_cell.angle_beta   90.00
_cell.angle_gamma   90.00
#
_symmetry.space_group_name_H-M   'P 1'
#
loop_
_entity.id
_entity.type
_entity.pdbx_description
1 polymer ?
#
loop_
_entity_poly.entity_id
_entity_poly.type
_entity_poly.pdbx_seq_one_letter_code
_entity_poly.pdbx_strand_id
1 'polypeptide(L)'
;MESVYLALVLAPLVGAIAAGLFGKLIGRTGSHWVTILGVGASFALSLVVFKHIVLDGAEVYNATVYTWMVSEGIRFEVGFLVDSLTALMICVVTFVSLMVHIYTIGYMHEDPGYQRFFSYIALFTFAMLMLVMSNNFLQLFFGWEAVGLVSYLLIGFWYERDTAIFANMKAFLVNRIGDFGFLLGIGLILANFGSLDYHEVFAQAPTMVTESIEILPGSAWSLMTVICILLFIGAMGKSAQVPLHVWLPDSMEGPTPISALIHAATMVTAGIFMVARMSPLFETSETALSVVLVIGALTSFLMGL
;
A
#
# COMPACT_ATOMS: atom_id res chain seq x y z
N MET A 1 -19.76 11.62 -7.32
CA MET A 1 -18.43 10.99 -7.37
C MET A 1 -18.15 10.13 -6.14
N GLU A 2 -18.55 10.55 -4.93
CA GLU A 2 -18.38 9.75 -3.71
C GLU A 2 -18.84 8.27 -3.81
N SER A 3 -20.03 8.03 -4.34
CA SER A 3 -20.55 6.67 -4.56
C SER A 3 -19.69 5.84 -5.53
N VAL A 4 -19.04 6.48 -6.50
CA VAL A 4 -18.10 5.84 -7.44
C VAL A 4 -16.83 5.42 -6.69
N TYR A 5 -16.29 6.29 -5.82
CA TYR A 5 -15.12 5.98 -5.01
C TYR A 5 -15.38 4.83 -4.04
N LEU A 6 -16.54 4.83 -3.37
CA LEU A 6 -16.94 3.73 -2.49
C LEU A 6 -17.12 2.42 -3.25
N ALA A 7 -17.84 2.44 -4.37
CA ALA A 7 -18.04 1.25 -5.19
C ALA A 7 -16.73 0.69 -5.72
N LEU A 8 -15.80 1.58 -6.13
CA LEU A 8 -14.48 1.21 -6.62
C LEU A 8 -13.67 0.45 -5.56
N VAL A 9 -13.67 0.92 -4.33
CA VAL A 9 -12.90 0.30 -3.24
C VAL A 9 -13.60 -0.96 -2.72
N LEU A 10 -14.93 -0.94 -2.59
CA LEU A 10 -15.67 -2.04 -1.97
C LEU A 10 -15.91 -3.22 -2.92
N ALA A 11 -15.90 -3.04 -4.24
CA ALA A 11 -16.16 -4.11 -5.19
C ALA A 11 -15.18 -5.31 -5.07
N PRO A 12 -13.85 -5.13 -4.95
CA PRO A 12 -12.93 -6.23 -4.71
C PRO A 12 -13.10 -6.86 -3.33
N LEU A 13 -13.49 -6.08 -2.31
CA LEU A 13 -13.76 -6.59 -0.97
C LEU A 13 -14.98 -7.51 -0.96
N VAL A 14 -16.08 -7.13 -1.62
CA VAL A 14 -17.25 -7.98 -1.81
C VAL A 14 -16.85 -9.27 -2.53
N GLY A 15 -16.01 -9.16 -3.57
CA GLY A 15 -15.40 -10.29 -4.26
C GLY A 15 -14.66 -11.23 -3.32
N ALA A 16 -13.77 -10.67 -2.50
CA ALA A 16 -12.97 -11.40 -1.54
C ALA A 16 -13.80 -12.13 -0.48
N ILE A 17 -14.80 -11.46 0.09
CA ILE A 17 -15.71 -12.02 1.11
C ILE A 17 -16.54 -13.15 0.50
N ALA A 18 -17.10 -12.93 -0.70
CA ALA A 18 -17.89 -13.95 -1.40
C ALA A 18 -17.07 -15.21 -1.70
N ALA A 19 -15.86 -15.06 -2.26
CA ALA A 19 -14.98 -16.19 -2.54
C ALA A 19 -14.43 -16.87 -1.27
N GLY A 20 -14.15 -16.11 -0.22
CA GLY A 20 -13.54 -16.60 1.02
C GLY A 20 -14.54 -17.30 1.96
N LEU A 21 -15.63 -16.61 2.32
CA LEU A 21 -16.62 -17.13 3.28
C LEU A 21 -17.65 -18.04 2.61
N PHE A 22 -18.06 -17.71 1.38
CA PHE A 22 -19.12 -18.43 0.65
C PHE A 22 -18.56 -19.31 -0.48
N GLY A 23 -17.24 -19.45 -0.61
CA GLY A 23 -16.58 -20.22 -1.67
C GLY A 23 -16.99 -21.69 -1.78
N LYS A 24 -17.41 -22.31 -0.67
CA LYS A 24 -17.95 -23.68 -0.68
C LYS A 24 -19.38 -23.76 -1.26
N LEU A 25 -20.16 -22.68 -1.17
CA LEU A 25 -21.53 -22.59 -1.67
C LEU A 25 -21.57 -22.21 -3.14
N ILE A 26 -20.74 -21.24 -3.56
CA ILE A 26 -20.69 -20.75 -4.94
C ILE A 26 -19.81 -21.60 -5.87
N GLY A 27 -18.96 -22.46 -5.30
CA GLY A 27 -18.05 -23.33 -6.03
C GLY A 27 -16.90 -22.59 -6.74
N ARG A 28 -16.01 -23.34 -7.40
CA ARG A 28 -14.81 -22.80 -8.07
C ARG A 28 -15.16 -21.72 -9.11
N THR A 29 -16.14 -22.03 -9.97
CA THR A 29 -16.60 -21.13 -11.04
C THR A 29 -17.20 -19.85 -10.46
N GLY A 30 -18.06 -19.95 -9.44
CA GLY A 30 -18.61 -18.78 -8.78
C GLY A 30 -17.53 -17.90 -8.14
N SER A 31 -16.54 -18.50 -7.48
CA SER A 31 -15.46 -17.75 -6.81
C SER A 31 -14.62 -16.92 -7.76
N HIS A 32 -14.21 -17.44 -8.92
CA HIS A 32 -13.45 -16.63 -9.87
C HIS A 32 -14.33 -15.55 -10.53
N TRP A 33 -15.60 -15.85 -10.84
CA TRP A 33 -16.45 -14.88 -11.53
C TRP A 33 -16.76 -13.69 -10.63
N VAL A 34 -17.10 -13.94 -9.36
CA VAL A 34 -17.43 -12.87 -8.42
C VAL A 34 -16.23 -11.97 -8.12
N THR A 35 -15.03 -12.54 -8.02
CA THR A 35 -13.79 -11.75 -7.81
C THR A 35 -13.36 -10.99 -9.07
N ILE A 36 -13.40 -11.63 -10.24
CA ILE A 36 -13.08 -10.97 -11.53
C ILE A 36 -14.06 -9.85 -11.84
N LEU A 37 -15.37 -10.07 -11.61
CA LEU A 37 -16.37 -9.01 -11.81
C LEU A 37 -16.18 -7.87 -10.82
N GLY A 38 -15.83 -8.15 -9.56
CA GLY A 38 -15.54 -7.12 -8.56
C GLY A 38 -14.33 -6.25 -8.96
N VAL A 39 -13.22 -6.87 -9.35
CA VAL A 39 -12.02 -6.14 -9.81
C VAL A 39 -12.25 -5.47 -11.17
N GLY A 40 -13.00 -6.11 -12.07
CA GLY A 40 -13.36 -5.55 -13.38
C GLY A 40 -14.26 -4.33 -13.26
N ALA A 41 -15.23 -4.34 -12.35
CA ALA A 41 -16.02 -3.16 -12.01
C ALA A 41 -15.14 -2.04 -11.44
N SER A 42 -14.18 -2.39 -10.57
CA SER A 42 -13.23 -1.42 -10.01
C SER A 42 -12.36 -0.77 -11.09
N PHE A 43 -11.89 -1.56 -12.06
CA PHE A 43 -11.13 -1.05 -13.21
C PHE A 43 -11.99 -0.17 -14.13
N ALA A 44 -13.23 -0.55 -14.42
CA ALA A 44 -14.13 0.30 -15.20
C ALA A 44 -14.38 1.64 -14.49
N LEU A 45 -14.61 1.62 -13.17
CA LEU A 45 -14.77 2.83 -12.37
C LEU A 45 -13.47 3.63 -12.27
N SER A 46 -12.30 3.00 -12.23
CA SER A 46 -11.02 3.71 -12.22
C SER A 46 -10.80 4.52 -13.48
N LEU A 47 -11.22 4.00 -14.64
CA LEU A 47 -11.16 4.75 -15.91
C LEU A 47 -12.09 5.98 -15.89
N VAL A 48 -13.26 5.86 -15.25
CA VAL A 48 -14.16 7.01 -15.04
C VAL A 48 -13.50 8.06 -14.14
N VAL A 49 -12.88 7.62 -13.04
CA VAL A 49 -12.14 8.51 -12.13
C VAL A 49 -10.95 9.18 -12.83
N PHE A 50 -10.18 8.41 -13.61
CA PHE A 50 -9.05 8.94 -14.37
C PHE A 50 -9.49 9.97 -15.40
N LYS A 51 -10.55 9.69 -16.16
CA LYS A 51 -11.12 10.66 -17.08
C LYS A 51 -11.53 11.94 -16.33
N HIS A 52 -12.29 11.79 -15.24
CA HIS A 52 -12.82 12.94 -14.51
C HIS A 52 -11.72 13.84 -13.92
N ILE A 53 -10.71 13.25 -13.28
CA ILE A 53 -9.65 14.02 -12.59
C ILE A 53 -8.55 14.46 -13.57
N VAL A 54 -8.07 13.57 -14.43
CA VAL A 54 -6.86 13.80 -15.24
C VAL A 54 -7.18 14.40 -16.62
N LEU A 55 -8.26 13.97 -17.28
CA LEU A 55 -8.61 14.45 -18.63
C LEU A 55 -9.56 15.65 -18.61
N ASP A 56 -10.57 15.61 -17.75
CA ASP A 56 -11.57 16.67 -17.63
C ASP A 56 -11.11 17.78 -16.67
N GLY A 57 -10.05 17.55 -15.89
CA GLY A 57 -9.45 18.54 -14.99
C GLY A 57 -10.33 18.91 -13.79
N ALA A 58 -11.14 17.98 -13.30
CA ALA A 58 -11.99 18.21 -12.13
C ALA A 58 -11.16 18.48 -10.86
N GLU A 59 -11.78 19.15 -9.89
CA GLU A 59 -11.14 19.45 -8.60
C GLU A 59 -10.76 18.18 -7.84
N VAL A 60 -9.67 18.28 -7.07
CA VAL A 60 -9.21 17.21 -6.19
C VAL A 60 -10.30 16.89 -5.17
N TYR A 61 -10.67 15.61 -5.09
CA TYR A 61 -11.57 15.15 -4.05
C TYR A 61 -10.77 14.85 -2.78
N ASN A 62 -11.04 15.57 -1.70
CA ASN A 62 -10.53 15.25 -0.36
C ASN A 62 -11.69 15.31 0.63
N ALA A 63 -12.19 14.15 1.07
CA ALA A 63 -13.29 14.11 2.02
C ALA A 63 -13.24 12.89 2.94
N THR A 64 -13.70 13.11 4.16
CA THR A 64 -13.92 12.07 5.17
C THR A 64 -15.16 11.24 4.81
N VAL A 65 -14.99 9.93 4.73
CA VAL A 65 -16.08 8.97 4.50
C VAL A 65 -16.69 8.53 5.83
N TYR A 66 -15.84 8.25 6.82
CA TYR A 66 -16.26 7.73 8.11
C TYR A 66 -15.28 8.16 9.21
N THR A 67 -15.79 8.77 10.27
CA THR A 67 -14.99 9.08 11.46
C THR A 67 -15.11 7.93 12.46
N TRP A 68 -14.00 7.24 12.73
CA TRP A 68 -13.97 6.12 13.66
C TRP A 68 -13.92 6.61 15.11
N MET A 69 -13.06 7.56 15.42
CA MET A 69 -12.88 8.08 16.78
C MET A 69 -12.41 9.54 16.73
N VAL A 70 -12.76 10.31 17.77
CA VAL A 70 -12.18 11.63 18.02
C VAL A 70 -11.67 11.64 19.46
N SER A 71 -10.40 11.99 19.65
CA SER A 71 -9.77 12.08 20.98
C SER A 71 -8.93 13.35 21.05
N GLU A 72 -9.21 14.21 22.03
CA GLU A 72 -8.46 15.46 22.27
C GLU A 72 -8.28 16.35 21.01
N GLY A 73 -9.27 16.33 20.11
CA GLY A 73 -9.23 17.08 18.84
C GLY A 73 -8.61 16.32 17.66
N ILE A 74 -7.88 15.22 17.92
CA ILE A 74 -7.35 14.34 16.87
C ILE A 74 -8.48 13.47 16.31
N ARG A 75 -8.67 13.52 14.99
CA ARG A 75 -9.66 12.73 14.27
C ARG A 75 -9.02 11.48 13.68
N PHE A 76 -9.56 10.32 14.04
CA PHE A 76 -9.22 9.02 13.47
C PHE A 76 -10.30 8.69 12.45
N GLU A 77 -9.99 8.78 11.17
CA GLU A 77 -10.98 8.70 10.11
C GLU A 77 -10.53 7.88 8.90
N VAL A 78 -11.53 7.38 8.19
CA VAL A 78 -11.41 6.84 6.85
C VAL A 78 -11.84 7.95 5.90
N GLY A 79 -10.92 8.42 5.08
CA GLY A 79 -11.14 9.48 4.09
C GLY A 79 -10.49 9.14 2.77
N PHE A 80 -10.99 9.77 1.71
CA PHE A 80 -10.48 9.57 0.37
C PHE A 80 -9.86 10.85 -0.19
N LEU A 81 -8.60 10.75 -0.60
CA LEU A 81 -7.89 11.75 -1.38
C LEU A 81 -7.71 11.23 -2.81
N VAL A 82 -8.45 11.81 -3.75
CA VAL A 82 -8.41 11.45 -5.17
C VAL A 82 -7.96 12.66 -5.98
N ASP A 83 -6.67 12.67 -6.27
CA ASP A 83 -5.99 13.58 -7.19
C ASP A 83 -5.40 12.81 -8.38
N SER A 84 -4.60 13.48 -9.22
CA SER A 84 -3.98 12.87 -10.40
C SER A 84 -3.07 11.68 -10.06
N LEU A 85 -2.33 11.74 -8.95
CA LEU A 85 -1.46 10.65 -8.51
C LEU A 85 -2.28 9.43 -8.08
N THR A 86 -3.32 9.64 -7.26
CA THR A 86 -4.23 8.57 -6.85
C THR A 86 -4.96 7.98 -8.06
N ALA A 87 -5.49 8.82 -8.97
CA ALA A 87 -6.24 8.37 -10.13
C ALA A 87 -5.39 7.46 -11.06
N LEU A 88 -4.13 7.82 -11.29
CA LEU A 88 -3.18 6.99 -12.04
C LEU A 88 -2.92 5.67 -11.33
N MET A 89 -2.64 5.70 -10.03
CA MET A 89 -2.32 4.49 -9.26
C MET A 89 -3.51 3.53 -9.16
N ILE A 90 -4.72 4.02 -8.96
CA ILE A 90 -5.92 3.17 -8.96
C ILE A 90 -6.06 2.45 -10.30
N CYS A 91 -5.83 3.13 -11.43
CA CYS A 91 -5.88 2.50 -12.75
C CYS A 91 -4.84 1.40 -12.92
N VAL A 92 -3.59 1.66 -12.52
CA VAL A 92 -2.50 0.67 -12.60
C VAL A 92 -2.81 -0.55 -11.74
N VAL A 93 -3.21 -0.34 -10.48
CA VAL A 93 -3.51 -1.41 -9.52
C VAL A 93 -4.67 -2.28 -10.01
N THR A 94 -5.77 -1.67 -10.42
CA THR A 94 -6.97 -2.41 -10.87
C THR A 94 -6.75 -3.11 -12.20
N PHE A 95 -6.01 -2.51 -13.14
CA PHE A 95 -5.67 -3.13 -14.41
C PHE A 95 -4.81 -4.38 -14.24
N VAL A 96 -3.68 -4.25 -13.53
CA VAL A 96 -2.77 -5.38 -13.31
C VAL A 96 -3.45 -6.46 -12.48
N SER A 97 -4.22 -6.07 -11.46
CA SER A 97 -5.03 -7.01 -10.69
C SER A 97 -6.01 -7.78 -11.57
N LEU A 98 -6.74 -7.11 -12.48
CA LEU A 98 -7.68 -7.77 -13.39
C LEU A 98 -6.97 -8.82 -14.27
N MET A 99 -5.81 -8.48 -14.83
CA MET A 99 -5.01 -9.41 -15.64
C MET A 99 -4.53 -10.61 -14.81
N VAL A 100 -4.08 -10.38 -13.58
CA VAL A 100 -3.68 -11.45 -12.65
C VAL A 100 -4.86 -12.37 -12.32
N HIS A 101 -6.06 -11.82 -12.07
CA HIS A 101 -7.25 -12.62 -11.79
C HIS A 101 -7.63 -13.52 -12.98
N ILE A 102 -7.57 -12.99 -14.21
CA ILE A 102 -7.85 -13.76 -15.43
C ILE A 102 -6.79 -14.86 -15.61
N TYR A 103 -5.51 -14.52 -15.48
CA TYR A 103 -4.40 -15.46 -15.61
C TYR A 103 -4.49 -16.62 -14.59
N THR A 104 -4.93 -16.30 -13.36
CA THR A 104 -5.09 -17.26 -12.26
C THR A 104 -6.09 -18.39 -12.60
N ILE A 105 -7.08 -18.14 -13.47
CA ILE A 105 -8.07 -19.17 -13.86
C ILE A 105 -7.36 -20.42 -14.41
N GLY A 106 -6.41 -20.20 -15.32
CA GLY A 106 -5.65 -21.27 -15.95
C GLY A 106 -4.56 -21.82 -15.02
N TYR A 107 -3.80 -20.93 -14.39
CA TYR A 107 -2.65 -21.31 -13.56
C TYR A 107 -3.05 -22.18 -12.36
N MET A 108 -4.14 -21.83 -11.66
CA MET A 108 -4.60 -22.55 -10.46
C MET A 108 -5.64 -23.63 -10.77
N HIS A 109 -5.89 -23.97 -12.04
CA HIS A 109 -7.06 -24.76 -12.46
C HIS A 109 -7.23 -26.08 -11.69
N GLU A 110 -6.13 -26.76 -11.35
CA GLU A 110 -6.12 -28.05 -10.66
C GLU A 110 -5.82 -27.94 -9.16
N ASP A 111 -5.51 -26.74 -8.65
CA ASP A 111 -5.12 -26.56 -7.24
C ASP A 111 -6.34 -26.64 -6.32
N PRO A 112 -6.28 -27.40 -5.21
CA PRO A 112 -7.40 -27.54 -4.27
C PRO A 112 -7.74 -26.25 -3.51
N GLY A 113 -6.79 -25.33 -3.36
CA GLY A 113 -6.94 -24.03 -2.69
C GLY A 113 -7.49 -22.90 -3.57
N TYR A 114 -8.10 -23.22 -4.71
CA TYR A 114 -8.57 -22.26 -5.71
C TYR A 114 -9.41 -21.10 -5.16
N GLN A 115 -10.48 -21.39 -4.41
CA GLN A 115 -11.36 -20.33 -3.88
C GLN A 115 -10.63 -19.42 -2.89
N ARG A 116 -9.75 -19.99 -2.06
CA ARG A 116 -8.92 -19.24 -1.10
C ARG A 116 -7.97 -18.31 -1.82
N PHE A 117 -7.35 -18.78 -2.90
CA PHE A 117 -6.44 -17.96 -3.70
C PHE A 117 -7.16 -16.73 -4.29
N PHE A 118 -8.32 -16.93 -4.93
CA PHE A 118 -9.13 -15.84 -5.48
C PHE A 118 -9.59 -14.84 -4.41
N SER A 119 -9.94 -15.33 -3.21
CA SER A 119 -10.27 -14.46 -2.08
C SER A 119 -9.08 -13.59 -1.66
N TYR A 120 -7.88 -14.16 -1.57
CA TYR A 120 -6.69 -13.44 -1.14
C TYR A 120 -6.25 -12.38 -2.17
N ILE A 121 -6.22 -12.68 -3.47
CA ILE A 121 -5.83 -11.68 -4.49
C ILE A 121 -6.85 -10.53 -4.60
N ALA A 122 -8.14 -10.79 -4.38
CA ALA A 122 -9.17 -9.77 -4.33
C ALA A 122 -9.04 -8.90 -3.06
N LEU A 123 -8.77 -9.51 -1.91
CA LEU A 123 -8.52 -8.80 -0.65
C LEU A 123 -7.27 -7.93 -0.74
N PHE A 124 -6.24 -8.44 -1.40
CA PHE A 124 -5.00 -7.72 -1.66
C PHE A 124 -5.26 -6.46 -2.50
N THR A 125 -6.11 -6.58 -3.53
CA THR A 125 -6.52 -5.45 -4.37
C THR A 125 -7.27 -4.39 -3.56
N PHE A 126 -8.21 -4.81 -2.71
CA PHE A 126 -8.90 -3.92 -1.77
C PHE A 126 -7.92 -3.19 -0.84
N ALA A 127 -6.99 -3.92 -0.22
CA ALA A 127 -6.00 -3.34 0.69
C ALA A 127 -5.14 -2.28 -0.01
N MET A 128 -4.71 -2.56 -1.25
CA MET A 128 -3.95 -1.62 -2.06
C MET A 128 -4.78 -0.38 -2.45
N LEU A 129 -6.07 -0.55 -2.76
CA LEU A 129 -6.97 0.57 -3.05
C LEU A 129 -7.19 1.47 -1.82
N MET A 130 -7.38 0.88 -0.63
CA MET A 130 -7.48 1.62 0.63
C MET A 130 -6.22 2.42 0.94
N LEU A 131 -5.04 1.86 0.62
CA LEU A 131 -3.74 2.50 0.78
C LEU A 131 -3.62 3.72 -0.13
N VAL A 132 -3.84 3.56 -1.44
CA VAL A 132 -3.64 4.65 -2.42
C VAL A 132 -4.67 5.77 -2.31
N MET A 133 -5.87 5.46 -1.82
CA MET A 133 -6.93 6.46 -1.65
C MET A 133 -6.87 7.17 -0.29
N SER A 134 -6.00 6.77 0.63
CA SER A 134 -5.89 7.41 1.95
C SER A 134 -5.67 8.92 1.85
N ASN A 135 -6.38 9.70 2.68
CA ASN A 135 -6.12 11.13 2.88
C ASN A 135 -5.36 11.44 4.19
N ASN A 136 -5.06 10.41 4.99
CA ASN A 136 -4.41 10.54 6.27
C ASN A 136 -3.41 9.39 6.52
N PHE A 137 -2.41 9.66 7.35
CA PHE A 137 -1.30 8.74 7.63
C PHE A 137 -1.75 7.43 8.30
N LEU A 138 -2.82 7.46 9.09
CA LEU A 138 -3.32 6.28 9.79
C LEU A 138 -3.97 5.30 8.82
N GLN A 139 -4.85 5.77 7.94
CA GLN A 139 -5.46 4.91 6.92
C GLN A 139 -4.39 4.37 5.96
N LEU A 140 -3.39 5.18 5.62
CA LEU A 140 -2.24 4.70 4.84
C LEU A 140 -1.57 3.53 5.53
N PHE A 141 -1.28 3.64 6.84
CA PHE A 141 -0.73 2.55 7.64
C PHE A 141 -1.63 1.32 7.71
N PHE A 142 -2.95 1.49 7.82
CA PHE A 142 -3.89 0.36 7.78
C PHE A 142 -3.85 -0.38 6.44
N GLY A 143 -3.87 0.35 5.31
CA GLY A 143 -3.71 -0.25 3.99
C GLY A 143 -2.35 -0.93 3.82
N TRP A 144 -1.29 -0.31 4.34
CA TRP A 144 0.09 -0.79 4.32
C TRP A 144 0.27 -2.13 5.05
N GLU A 145 -0.32 -2.23 6.23
CA GLU A 145 -0.38 -3.45 7.04
C GLU A 145 -1.23 -4.53 6.39
N ALA A 146 -2.40 -4.16 5.86
CA ALA A 146 -3.28 -5.09 5.15
C ALA A 146 -2.59 -5.70 3.92
N VAL A 147 -1.89 -4.89 3.12
CA VAL A 147 -1.07 -5.39 1.99
C VAL A 147 0.02 -6.36 2.49
N GLY A 148 0.69 -6.04 3.61
CA GLY A 148 1.71 -6.92 4.21
C GLY A 148 1.16 -8.24 4.76
N LEU A 149 -0.01 -8.21 5.38
CA LEU A 149 -0.69 -9.40 5.89
C LEU A 149 -1.12 -10.31 4.74
N VAL A 150 -1.73 -9.73 3.70
CA VAL A 150 -2.21 -10.54 2.58
C VAL A 150 -1.03 -11.06 1.75
N SER A 151 0.08 -10.33 1.62
CA SER A 151 1.30 -10.87 1.01
C SER A 151 1.87 -12.06 1.79
N TYR A 152 1.83 -12.02 3.13
CA TYR A 152 2.24 -13.17 3.96
C TYR A 152 1.38 -14.42 3.68
N LEU A 153 0.06 -14.24 3.57
CA LEU A 153 -0.87 -15.32 3.25
C LEU A 153 -0.69 -15.88 1.83
N LEU A 154 -0.32 -15.01 0.87
CA LEU A 154 -0.09 -15.36 -0.52
C LEU A 154 1.26 -16.07 -0.74
N ILE A 155 2.36 -15.57 -0.16
CA ILE A 155 3.68 -16.22 -0.27
C ILE A 155 3.62 -17.61 0.38
N GLY A 156 2.99 -17.72 1.55
CA GLY A 156 2.79 -19.00 2.24
C GLY A 156 1.59 -19.80 1.76
N PHE A 157 1.11 -19.60 0.53
CA PHE A 157 -0.11 -20.24 0.05
C PHE A 157 -0.02 -21.77 0.11
N TRP A 158 1.11 -22.35 -0.31
CA TRP A 158 1.41 -23.77 -0.16
C TRP A 158 2.08 -24.03 1.20
N TYR A 159 1.30 -23.84 2.26
CA TYR A 159 1.71 -23.97 3.67
C TYR A 159 2.21 -25.37 4.08
N GLU A 160 2.10 -26.38 3.23
CA GLU A 160 2.67 -27.72 3.47
C GLU A 160 4.16 -27.80 3.11
N ARG A 161 4.70 -26.79 2.43
CA ARG A 161 6.13 -26.71 2.07
C ARG A 161 6.89 -25.88 3.10
N ASP A 162 7.89 -26.49 3.72
CA ASP A 162 8.75 -25.82 4.71
C ASP A 162 9.46 -24.59 4.12
N THR A 163 9.85 -24.63 2.83
CA THR A 163 10.47 -23.49 2.14
C THR A 163 9.52 -22.30 2.02
N ALA A 164 8.23 -22.54 1.73
CA ALA A 164 7.22 -21.50 1.62
C ALA A 164 6.89 -20.88 2.99
N ILE A 165 6.89 -21.67 4.06
CA ILE A 165 6.74 -21.19 5.45
C ILE A 165 7.95 -20.33 5.85
N PHE A 166 9.17 -20.76 5.49
CA PHE A 166 10.35 -19.95 5.77
C PHE A 166 10.31 -18.62 5.01
N ALA A 167 9.99 -18.66 3.71
CA ALA A 167 9.91 -17.50 2.84
C ALA A 167 8.86 -16.48 3.31
N ASN A 168 7.64 -16.93 3.64
CA ASN A 168 6.59 -16.02 4.07
C ASN A 168 6.93 -15.36 5.42
N MET A 169 7.53 -16.10 6.36
CA MET A 169 7.94 -15.59 7.66
C MET A 169 9.07 -14.56 7.50
N LYS A 170 10.08 -14.85 6.67
CA LYS A 170 11.16 -13.91 6.36
C LYS A 170 10.60 -12.62 5.76
N ALA A 171 9.71 -12.73 4.77
CA ALA A 171 9.06 -11.57 4.18
C ALA A 171 8.26 -10.76 5.20
N PHE A 172 7.48 -11.41 6.06
CA PHE A 172 6.70 -10.71 7.06
C PHE A 172 7.58 -9.98 8.08
N LEU A 173 8.64 -10.63 8.59
CA LEU A 173 9.54 -10.03 9.58
C LEU A 173 10.33 -8.85 9.01
N VAL A 174 10.89 -8.98 7.80
CA VAL A 174 11.68 -7.90 7.21
C VAL A 174 10.80 -6.68 6.89
N ASN A 175 9.58 -6.91 6.38
CA ASN A 175 8.61 -5.84 6.20
C ASN A 175 8.21 -5.20 7.54
N ARG A 176 7.99 -6.01 8.58
CA ARG A 176 7.62 -5.51 9.92
C ARG A 176 8.67 -4.58 10.52
N ILE A 177 9.95 -4.83 10.28
CA ILE A 177 11.03 -3.95 10.73
C ILE A 177 10.91 -2.58 10.04
N GLY A 178 10.64 -2.56 8.73
CA GLY A 178 10.36 -1.32 8.01
C GLY A 178 9.11 -0.60 8.53
N ASP A 179 8.04 -1.37 8.77
CA ASP A 179 6.76 -0.87 9.28
C ASP A 179 6.92 -0.20 10.67
N PHE A 180 7.90 -0.64 11.47
CA PHE A 180 8.25 0.00 12.74
C PHE A 180 8.83 1.41 12.55
N GLY A 181 9.73 1.58 11.59
CA GLY A 181 10.25 2.90 11.21
C GLY A 181 9.12 3.81 10.71
N PHE A 182 8.24 3.26 9.87
CA PHE A 182 7.07 3.99 9.37
C PHE A 182 6.16 4.46 10.50
N LEU A 183 5.83 3.59 11.45
CA LEU A 183 4.98 3.90 12.59
C LEU A 183 5.60 4.97 13.50
N LEU A 184 6.92 4.94 13.72
CA LEU A 184 7.63 5.99 14.45
C LEU A 184 7.58 7.33 13.71
N GLY A 185 7.70 7.33 12.37
CA GLY A 185 7.54 8.52 11.55
C GLY A 185 6.15 9.13 11.69
N ILE A 186 5.10 8.31 11.61
CA ILE A 186 3.70 8.74 11.84
C ILE A 186 3.52 9.27 13.26
N GLY A 187 4.13 8.62 14.26
CA GLY A 187 4.09 9.07 15.66
C GLY A 187 4.72 10.44 15.85
N LEU A 188 5.85 10.72 15.22
CA LEU A 188 6.48 12.05 15.24
C LEU A 188 5.63 13.09 14.50
N ILE A 189 4.99 12.73 13.39
CA ILE A 189 4.04 13.63 12.72
C ILE A 189 2.91 13.99 13.67
N LEU A 190 2.26 13.00 14.28
CA LEU A 190 1.17 13.26 15.21
C LEU A 190 1.62 14.14 16.40
N ALA A 191 2.79 13.85 16.97
CA ALA A 191 3.31 14.56 18.13
C ALA A 191 3.66 16.04 17.86
N ASN A 192 4.11 16.37 16.65
CA ASN A 192 4.58 17.72 16.31
C ASN A 192 3.55 18.55 15.53
N PHE A 193 2.73 17.91 14.70
CA PHE A 193 1.73 18.59 13.87
C PHE A 193 0.32 18.56 14.48
N GLY A 194 0.07 17.67 15.45
CA GLY A 194 -1.24 17.52 16.09
C GLY A 194 -2.33 16.94 15.18
N SER A 195 -1.96 16.47 13.98
CA SER A 195 -2.89 15.93 12.99
C SER A 195 -2.28 14.76 12.22
N LEU A 196 -3.15 13.93 11.66
CA LEU A 196 -2.82 12.83 10.76
C LEU A 196 -3.33 13.09 9.33
N ASP A 197 -4.06 14.19 9.11
CA ASP A 197 -4.54 14.57 7.78
C ASP A 197 -3.41 15.14 6.93
N TYR A 198 -3.33 14.70 5.67
CA TYR A 198 -2.26 15.14 4.78
C TYR A 198 -2.29 16.63 4.49
N HIS A 199 -3.48 17.21 4.27
CA HIS A 199 -3.59 18.61 3.91
C HIS A 199 -3.15 19.50 5.07
N GLU A 200 -3.56 19.18 6.30
CA GLU A 200 -3.14 19.92 7.50
C GLU A 200 -1.62 19.80 7.75
N VAL A 201 -1.06 18.58 7.64
CA VAL A 201 0.37 18.34 7.87
C VAL A 201 1.22 19.02 6.79
N PHE A 202 0.85 18.92 5.51
CA PHE A 202 1.59 19.53 4.42
C PHE A 202 1.54 21.06 4.45
N ALA A 203 0.42 21.64 4.88
CA ALA A 203 0.30 23.09 5.03
C ALA A 203 1.23 23.64 6.14
N GLN A 204 1.47 22.86 7.19
CA GLN A 204 2.35 23.22 8.32
C GLN A 204 3.82 22.82 8.10
N ALA A 205 4.12 21.91 7.16
CA ALA A 205 5.48 21.43 6.93
C ALA A 205 6.53 22.55 6.72
N PRO A 206 6.25 23.64 5.96
CA PRO A 206 7.21 24.72 5.77
C PRO A 206 7.58 25.48 7.05
N THR A 207 6.71 25.47 8.07
CA THR A 207 7.00 26.15 9.35
C THR A 207 7.84 25.31 10.30
N MET A 208 7.93 24.00 10.07
CA MET A 208 8.66 23.05 10.93
C MET A 208 10.09 22.77 10.46
N VAL A 209 10.57 23.44 9.41
CA VAL A 209 11.87 23.16 8.78
C VAL A 209 13.05 23.45 9.72
N THR A 210 12.94 24.50 10.53
CA THR A 210 13.98 24.90 11.49
C THR A 210 13.91 24.17 12.81
N GLU A 211 12.85 23.40 13.05
CA GLU A 211 12.67 22.67 14.31
C GLU A 211 13.65 21.50 14.40
N SER A 212 14.11 21.26 15.62
CA SER A 212 15.08 20.22 15.93
C SER A 212 14.60 19.32 17.05
N ILE A 213 14.98 18.04 16.97
CA ILE A 213 14.72 17.03 17.98
C ILE A 213 16.05 16.48 18.51
N GLU A 214 16.13 16.31 19.82
CA GLU A 214 17.27 15.64 20.45
C GLU A 214 16.96 14.16 20.66
N ILE A 215 17.50 13.29 19.80
CA ILE A 215 17.38 11.83 19.96
C ILE A 215 18.40 11.33 20.99
N LEU A 216 19.63 11.84 20.90
CA LEU A 216 20.69 11.62 21.88
C LEU A 216 20.95 12.92 22.62
N PRO A 217 21.05 12.89 23.97
CA PRO A 217 21.29 14.09 24.77
C PRO A 217 22.49 14.88 24.24
N GLY A 218 22.29 16.16 23.92
CA GLY A 218 23.34 17.04 23.41
C GLY A 218 23.63 16.93 21.90
N SER A 219 22.81 16.23 21.13
CA SER A 219 22.83 16.29 19.66
C SER A 219 21.48 16.70 19.11
N ALA A 220 21.43 17.87 18.47
CA ALA A 220 20.23 18.36 17.79
C ALA A 220 20.18 17.81 16.36
N TRP A 221 19.08 17.16 16.01
CA TRP A 221 18.79 16.64 14.67
C TRP A 221 17.63 17.42 14.07
N SER A 222 17.64 17.67 12.76
CA SER A 222 16.48 18.27 12.09
C SER A 222 15.26 17.35 12.21
N LEU A 223 14.15 17.89 12.71
CA LEU A 223 12.91 17.14 12.90
C LEU A 223 12.41 16.56 11.57
N MET A 224 12.36 17.38 10.52
CA MET A 224 11.90 16.98 9.20
C MET A 224 12.76 15.86 8.59
N THR A 225 14.09 15.95 8.76
CA THR A 225 15.01 14.89 8.32
C THR A 225 14.71 13.56 9.02
N VAL A 226 14.49 13.58 10.33
CA VAL A 226 14.20 12.35 11.10
C VAL A 226 12.86 11.76 10.67
N ILE A 227 11.81 12.57 10.55
CA ILE A 227 10.49 12.12 10.07
C ILE A 227 10.62 11.48 8.69
N CYS A 228 11.22 12.18 7.73
CA CYS A 228 11.34 11.70 6.36
C CYS A 228 12.16 10.40 6.26
N ILE A 229 13.25 10.28 7.01
CA ILE A 229 14.05 9.04 7.04
C ILE A 229 13.25 7.89 7.66
N LEU A 230 12.51 8.12 8.74
CA LEU A 230 11.67 7.09 9.37
C LEU A 230 10.56 6.61 8.43
N LEU A 231 9.87 7.53 7.75
CA LEU A 231 8.91 7.19 6.70
C LEU A 231 9.58 6.39 5.58
N PHE A 232 10.77 6.84 5.14
CA PHE A 232 11.52 6.17 4.09
C PHE A 232 11.99 4.76 4.47
N ILE A 233 12.36 4.50 5.73
CA ILE A 233 12.67 3.14 6.21
C ILE A 233 11.45 2.20 6.00
N GLY A 234 10.24 2.72 6.21
CA GLY A 234 9.01 2.04 5.80
C GLY A 234 9.01 1.71 4.32
N ALA A 235 9.17 2.73 3.47
CA ALA A 235 9.21 2.55 2.02
C ALA A 235 10.28 1.55 1.57
N MET A 236 11.46 1.57 2.17
CA MET A 236 12.56 0.66 1.89
C MET A 236 12.17 -0.80 2.17
N GLY A 237 11.44 -1.04 3.27
CA GLY A 237 10.94 -2.36 3.63
C GLY A 237 10.01 -2.93 2.56
N LYS A 238 8.92 -2.22 2.24
CA LYS A 238 7.91 -2.67 1.24
C LYS A 238 8.45 -2.70 -0.18
N SER A 239 9.36 -1.79 -0.53
CA SER A 239 9.95 -1.70 -1.87
C SER A 239 11.19 -2.57 -2.05
N ALA A 240 11.53 -3.39 -1.05
CA ALA A 240 12.68 -4.29 -1.07
C ALA A 240 13.99 -3.56 -1.46
N GLN A 241 14.26 -2.40 -0.86
CA GLN A 241 15.51 -1.67 -1.07
C GLN A 241 16.61 -2.14 -0.13
N VAL A 242 17.87 -1.91 -0.49
CA VAL A 242 19.02 -2.24 0.36
C VAL A 242 18.95 -1.46 1.67
N PRO A 243 19.09 -2.10 2.86
CA PRO A 243 19.47 -3.50 3.09
C PRO A 243 18.29 -4.48 3.25
N LEU A 244 17.05 -4.00 3.25
CA LEU A 244 15.83 -4.79 3.48
C LEU A 244 15.36 -5.63 2.27
N HIS A 245 16.08 -5.59 1.14
CA HIS A 245 15.78 -6.36 -0.09
C HIS A 245 15.74 -7.89 0.08
N VAL A 246 16.32 -8.43 1.15
CA VAL A 246 16.58 -9.87 1.32
C VAL A 246 15.34 -10.76 1.33
N TRP A 247 14.14 -10.21 1.52
CA TRP A 247 12.90 -10.99 1.46
C TRP A 247 12.39 -11.23 0.04
N LEU A 248 12.76 -10.37 -0.90
CA LEU A 248 12.18 -10.37 -2.25
C LEU A 248 12.52 -11.64 -3.04
N PRO A 249 13.76 -12.16 -3.04
CA PRO A 249 14.08 -13.39 -3.78
C PRO A 249 13.29 -14.61 -3.28
N ASP A 250 13.17 -14.76 -1.96
CA ASP A 250 12.49 -15.90 -1.35
C ASP A 250 10.96 -15.82 -1.55
N SER A 251 10.41 -14.63 -1.74
CA SER A 251 8.97 -14.45 -2.01
C SER A 251 8.49 -15.12 -3.30
N MET A 252 9.41 -15.55 -4.18
CA MET A 252 9.14 -16.32 -5.39
C MET A 252 8.71 -17.77 -5.12
N GLU A 253 8.74 -18.24 -3.86
CA GLU A 253 8.11 -19.51 -3.46
C GLU A 253 6.57 -19.47 -3.62
N GLY A 254 5.97 -18.28 -3.66
CA GLY A 254 4.55 -18.10 -3.92
C GLY A 254 4.17 -18.44 -5.38
N PRO A 255 2.89 -18.79 -5.64
CA PRO A 255 2.39 -18.95 -7.00
C PRO A 255 2.72 -17.77 -7.93
N THR A 256 3.08 -18.04 -9.19
CA THR A 256 3.48 -17.03 -10.18
C THR A 256 2.52 -15.83 -10.34
N PRO A 257 1.19 -15.99 -10.29
CA PRO A 257 0.28 -14.83 -10.35
C PRO A 257 0.49 -13.83 -9.20
N ILE A 258 0.96 -14.29 -8.03
CA ILE A 258 1.27 -13.42 -6.88
C ILE A 258 2.51 -12.59 -7.17
N SER A 259 3.58 -13.21 -7.69
CA SER A 259 4.80 -12.49 -8.06
C SER A 259 4.48 -11.38 -9.05
N ALA A 260 3.61 -11.64 -10.03
CA ALA A 260 3.14 -10.60 -10.95
C ALA A 260 2.38 -9.47 -10.23
N LEU A 261 1.49 -9.79 -9.29
CA LEU A 261 0.73 -8.79 -8.55
C LEU A 261 1.61 -7.94 -7.61
N ILE A 262 2.40 -8.59 -6.76
CA ILE A 262 3.24 -7.99 -5.71
C ILE A 262 4.35 -7.14 -6.33
N HIS A 263 5.06 -7.66 -7.33
CA HIS A 263 6.28 -7.03 -7.86
C HIS A 263 6.01 -6.03 -8.98
N ALA A 264 4.93 -6.19 -9.76
CA ALA A 264 4.70 -5.28 -10.88
C ALA A 264 3.93 -4.01 -10.48
N ALA A 265 2.94 -4.11 -9.57
CA ALA A 265 1.93 -3.05 -9.47
C ALA A 265 1.57 -2.62 -8.05
N THR A 266 1.97 -3.33 -6.99
CA THR A 266 1.31 -3.15 -5.69
C THR A 266 2.26 -3.00 -4.50
N MET A 267 2.88 -4.06 -4.00
CA MET A 267 3.61 -4.01 -2.73
C MET A 267 4.87 -3.16 -2.86
N VAL A 268 5.66 -3.42 -3.90
CA VAL A 268 6.90 -2.65 -4.13
C VAL A 268 6.62 -1.21 -4.60
N THR A 269 5.45 -0.99 -5.22
CA THR A 269 5.04 0.35 -5.66
C THR A 269 4.40 1.15 -4.53
N ALA A 270 3.87 0.50 -3.48
CA ALA A 270 3.28 1.18 -2.32
C ALA A 270 4.29 2.09 -1.62
N GLY A 271 5.56 1.65 -1.49
CA GLY A 271 6.60 2.49 -0.89
C GLY A 271 6.97 3.68 -1.76
N ILE A 272 7.07 3.48 -3.07
CA ILE A 272 7.30 4.58 -4.04
C ILE A 272 6.13 5.56 -4.04
N PHE A 273 4.90 5.05 -4.04
CA PHE A 273 3.69 5.86 -3.94
C PHE A 273 3.69 6.70 -2.66
N MET A 274 4.05 6.12 -1.52
CA MET A 274 4.13 6.87 -0.26
C MET A 274 5.18 7.97 -0.35
N VAL A 275 6.39 7.70 -0.85
CA VAL A 275 7.42 8.73 -1.00
C VAL A 275 6.97 9.85 -1.94
N ALA A 276 6.32 9.52 -3.06
CA ALA A 276 5.77 10.50 -3.99
C ALA A 276 4.63 11.32 -3.36
N ARG A 277 3.71 10.68 -2.63
CA ARG A 277 2.62 11.34 -1.90
C ARG A 277 3.14 12.28 -0.82
N MET A 278 4.23 11.89 -0.15
CA MET A 278 4.89 12.67 0.90
C MET A 278 5.94 13.64 0.36
N SER A 279 6.00 13.90 -0.96
CA SER A 279 6.98 14.83 -1.53
C SER A 279 6.98 16.20 -0.84
N PRO A 280 5.85 16.80 -0.40
CA PRO A 280 5.87 18.08 0.32
C PRO A 280 6.65 18.03 1.64
N LEU A 281 6.78 16.85 2.26
CA LEU A 281 7.64 16.66 3.43
C LEU A 281 9.08 16.43 3.02
N PHE A 282 9.33 15.55 2.05
CA PHE A 282 10.70 15.22 1.61
C PHE A 282 11.45 16.43 1.04
N GLU A 283 10.75 17.33 0.35
CA GLU A 283 11.33 18.58 -0.20
C GLU A 283 11.86 19.55 0.86
N THR A 284 11.46 19.38 2.14
CA THR A 284 11.97 20.20 3.25
C THR A 284 13.33 19.74 3.79
N SER A 285 13.86 18.58 3.34
CA SER A 285 15.12 18.03 3.83
C SER A 285 15.99 17.48 2.69
N GLU A 286 17.03 18.25 2.34
CA GLU A 286 18.05 17.81 1.36
C GLU A 286 18.76 16.53 1.81
N THR A 287 18.95 16.34 3.12
CA THR A 287 19.58 15.13 3.67
C THR A 287 18.70 13.91 3.44
N ALA A 288 17.39 14.01 3.69
CA ALA A 288 16.46 12.91 3.44
C ALA A 288 16.42 12.56 1.94
N LEU A 289 16.33 13.57 1.06
CA LEU A 289 16.39 13.35 -0.39
C LEU A 289 17.69 12.68 -0.84
N SER A 290 18.82 13.09 -0.27
CA SER A 290 20.13 12.48 -0.55
C SER A 290 20.17 11.02 -0.13
N VAL A 291 19.59 10.67 1.02
CA VAL A 291 19.47 9.27 1.48
C VAL A 291 18.61 8.46 0.51
N VAL A 292 17.45 8.99 0.08
CA VAL A 292 16.58 8.34 -0.91
C VAL A 292 17.36 8.07 -2.21
N LEU A 293 18.11 9.06 -2.70
CA LEU A 293 18.90 8.96 -3.91
C LEU A 293 20.00 7.89 -3.77
N VAL A 294 20.78 7.93 -2.69
CA VAL A 294 21.90 7.00 -2.47
C VAL A 294 21.39 5.56 -2.34
N ILE A 295 20.35 5.33 -1.54
CA ILE A 295 19.78 4.00 -1.34
C ILE A 295 19.14 3.48 -2.64
N GLY A 296 18.40 4.33 -3.36
CA GLY A 296 17.82 3.98 -4.66
C GLY A 296 18.87 3.61 -5.69
N ALA A 297 19.93 4.42 -5.82
CA ALA A 297 21.05 4.17 -6.73
C ALA A 297 21.80 2.88 -6.36
N LEU A 298 22.09 2.69 -5.08
CA LEU A 298 22.77 1.49 -4.58
C LEU A 298 21.93 0.23 -4.84
N THR A 299 20.63 0.28 -4.56
CA THR A 299 19.71 -0.82 -4.81
C THR A 299 19.67 -1.16 -6.30
N SER A 300 19.51 -0.15 -7.17
CA SER A 300 19.49 -0.36 -8.62
C SER A 300 20.80 -0.95 -9.15
N PHE A 301 21.94 -0.51 -8.62
CA PHE A 301 23.25 -0.99 -9.05
C PHE A 301 23.51 -2.43 -8.57
N LEU A 302 23.33 -2.69 -7.27
CA LEU A 302 23.64 -4.00 -6.68
C LEU A 302 22.68 -5.09 -7.14
N MET A 303 21.40 -4.79 -7.33
CA MET A 303 20.42 -5.79 -7.81
C MET A 303 20.46 -5.98 -9.34
N GLY A 304 21.12 -5.07 -10.06
CA GLY A 304 21.35 -5.20 -11.49
C GLY A 304 22.60 -6.02 -11.84
N LEU A 305 23.55 -6.15 -10.91
CA LEU A 305 24.74 -7.01 -11.02
C LEU A 305 24.44 -8.45 -10.65
#